data_AF-A0A317U3U2-F1
#
_entry.id   AF-A0A317U3U2-F1
#
_cell.length_a   1.000
_cell.length_b   1.000
_cell.length_c   1.000
_cell.angle_alpha   90.00
_cell.angle_beta   90.00
_cell.angle_gamma   90.00
#
_symmetry.space_group_name_H-M   'P 1'
#
loop_
_entity.id
_entity.type
_entity.pdbx_description
1 polymer ?
#
loop_
_entity_poly.entity_id
_entity_poly.type
_entity_poly.pdbx_seq_one_letter_code
_entity_poly.pdbx_strand_id
1 'polypeptide(L)'
;MKKQMGLSLTEVLISLFLASVIMTELIQLYLESKHQYLETEKILAMRFDLQWVSDLLSDSIRRAGFTPCLGLDRLQTIDRRNHHNKIRALNISNYPNQFIQINRMNEHFAKIVKIQNSTGILVQNSVIFHKRRPILIADCEHAEIQEIFDIEPQSEHLLITLNKPLYFSYNTSPYVGEYLEEKWFIKNNANHEDTLHYQLVHTEEITPLIHFMHTRNRRVKEKQFLEISMGLDENKTHELRVLVRGS
;
A
#
# COMPACT_ATOMS: atom_id res chain seq x y z
N MET A 1 -34.91 12.07 -77.03
CA MET A 1 -33.55 12.33 -76.53
C MET A 1 -33.66 13.05 -75.19
N LYS A 2 -33.26 12.42 -74.07
CA LYS A 2 -33.22 13.09 -72.76
C LYS A 2 -32.00 14.01 -72.73
N LYS A 3 -32.21 15.33 -72.57
CA LYS A 3 -31.11 16.28 -72.32
C LYS A 3 -30.44 15.89 -71.01
N GLN A 4 -29.14 15.61 -71.04
CA GLN A 4 -28.34 15.55 -69.82
C GLN A 4 -28.22 16.99 -69.28
N MET A 5 -28.82 17.25 -68.12
CA MET A 5 -28.59 18.49 -67.38
C MET A 5 -27.18 18.40 -66.80
N GLY A 6 -26.23 19.13 -67.39
CA GLY A 6 -24.89 19.30 -66.82
C GLY A 6 -24.95 20.24 -65.62
N LEU A 7 -24.10 20.00 -64.63
CA LEU A 7 -23.88 20.91 -63.51
C LEU A 7 -23.29 22.22 -64.02
N SER A 8 -23.85 23.35 -63.59
CA SER A 8 -23.28 24.66 -63.90
C SER A 8 -22.00 24.88 -63.09
N LEU A 9 -21.01 25.56 -63.68
CA LEU A 9 -19.78 25.96 -62.98
C LEU A 9 -20.09 26.72 -61.67
N THR A 10 -21.14 27.55 -61.68
CA THR A 10 -21.59 28.30 -60.50
C THR A 10 -22.10 27.39 -59.39
N GLU A 11 -22.81 26.31 -59.71
CA GLU A 11 -23.29 25.33 -58.72
C GLU A 11 -22.13 24.57 -58.08
N VAL A 12 -21.10 24.23 -58.87
CA VAL A 12 -19.88 23.58 -58.37
C VAL A 12 -19.12 24.50 -57.41
N LEU A 13 -18.96 25.78 -57.75
CA LEU A 13 -18.27 26.75 -56.89
C LEU A 13 -19.02 27.01 -55.58
N ILE A 14 -20.36 27.13 -55.62
CA ILE A 14 -21.18 27.28 -54.42
C ILE A 14 -21.06 26.03 -53.55
N SER A 15 -21.11 24.84 -54.15
CA SER A 15 -20.97 23.57 -53.43
C SER A 15 -19.60 23.42 -52.77
N LEU A 16 -18.53 23.80 -53.46
CA LEU A 16 -17.17 23.80 -52.91
C LEU A 16 -17.01 24.79 -51.75
N PHE A 17 -17.58 25.99 -51.88
CA PHE A 17 -17.53 26.98 -50.81
C PHE A 17 -18.27 26.49 -49.56
N LEU A 18 -19.49 25.98 -49.73
CA LEU A 18 -20.27 25.41 -48.63
C LEU A 18 -19.55 24.22 -48.00
N ALA A 19 -19.00 23.31 -48.81
CA ALA A 19 -18.24 22.17 -48.32
C ALA A 19 -17.00 22.63 -47.54
N SER A 20 -16.28 23.66 -48.02
CA SER A 20 -15.12 24.21 -47.30
C SER A 20 -15.51 24.78 -45.95
N VAL A 21 -16.58 25.58 -45.87
CA VAL A 21 -17.06 26.16 -44.60
C VAL A 21 -17.47 25.07 -43.63
N ILE A 22 -18.26 24.09 -44.09
CA ILE A 22 -18.68 22.95 -43.26
C ILE A 22 -17.47 22.15 -42.77
N MET A 23 -16.48 21.89 -43.64
CA MET A 23 -15.28 21.16 -43.27
C MET A 23 -14.43 21.93 -42.26
N THR A 24 -14.31 23.25 -42.38
CA THR A 24 -13.60 24.08 -41.40
C THR A 24 -14.26 24.01 -40.02
N GLU A 25 -15.58 24.16 -39.96
CA GLU A 25 -16.35 24.03 -38.70
C GLU A 25 -16.18 22.63 -38.09
N LEU A 26 -16.27 21.56 -38.89
CA LEU A 26 -16.06 20.19 -38.41
C LEU A 26 -14.65 19.96 -37.87
N ILE A 27 -13.64 20.53 -38.53
CA ILE A 27 -12.24 20.43 -38.07
C ILE A 27 -12.06 21.16 -36.74
N GLN A 28 -12.62 22.37 -36.59
CA GLN A 28 -12.54 23.11 -35.33
C GLN A 28 -13.23 22.35 -34.19
N LEU A 29 -14.46 21.87 -34.43
CA LEU A 29 -15.19 21.07 -33.46
C LEU A 29 -14.41 19.80 -33.05
N TYR A 30 -13.79 19.12 -34.02
CA TYR A 30 -12.97 17.94 -33.74
C TYR A 30 -11.76 18.29 -32.87
N LEU A 31 -11.05 19.39 -33.19
CA LEU A 31 -9.87 19.81 -32.44
C LEU A 31 -10.23 20.20 -31.00
N GLU A 32 -11.31 20.94 -30.80
CA GLU A 32 -11.80 21.31 -29.47
C GLU A 32 -12.24 20.08 -28.66
N SER A 33 -13.01 19.19 -29.27
CA SER A 33 -13.44 17.93 -28.64
C SER A 33 -12.25 17.06 -28.24
N LYS A 34 -11.25 16.94 -29.13
CA LYS A 34 -10.03 16.19 -28.85
C LYS A 34 -9.24 16.83 -27.70
N HIS A 35 -9.15 18.15 -27.65
CA HIS A 35 -8.45 18.83 -26.57
C HIS A 35 -9.15 18.63 -25.22
N GLN A 36 -10.47 18.79 -25.18
CA GLN A 36 -11.27 18.53 -23.98
C GLN A 36 -11.19 17.07 -23.52
N TYR A 37 -11.18 16.12 -24.46
CA TYR A 37 -10.99 14.71 -24.16
C TYR A 37 -9.65 14.46 -23.46
N LEU A 38 -8.54 14.98 -24.01
CA LEU A 38 -7.21 14.79 -23.44
C LEU A 38 -7.05 15.44 -22.05
N GLU A 39 -7.61 16.63 -21.86
CA GLU A 39 -7.63 17.28 -20.54
C GLU A 39 -8.42 16.47 -19.52
N THR A 40 -9.59 15.97 -19.92
CA THR A 40 -10.43 15.12 -19.06
C THR A 40 -9.72 13.82 -18.71
N GLU A 41 -9.09 13.17 -19.68
CA GLU A 41 -8.28 11.96 -19.49
C GLU A 41 -7.17 12.20 -18.47
N LYS A 42 -6.42 13.30 -18.59
CA LYS A 42 -5.35 13.67 -17.65
C LYS A 42 -5.88 13.88 -16.23
N ILE A 43 -6.98 14.60 -16.07
CA ILE A 43 -7.61 14.85 -14.76
C ILE A 43 -8.10 13.55 -14.14
N LEU A 44 -8.71 12.66 -14.94
CA LEU A 44 -9.19 11.37 -14.48
C LEU A 44 -8.03 10.46 -14.04
N ALA A 45 -6.96 10.37 -14.84
CA ALA A 45 -5.78 9.59 -14.52
C ALA A 45 -5.17 10.02 -13.17
N MET A 46 -5.00 11.33 -12.96
CA MET A 46 -4.52 11.88 -11.70
C MET A 46 -5.43 11.51 -10.52
N ARG A 47 -6.75 11.64 -10.68
CA ARG A 47 -7.70 11.32 -9.60
C ARG A 47 -7.72 9.84 -9.26
N PHE A 48 -7.66 8.96 -10.27
CA PHE A 48 -7.61 7.52 -10.03
C PHE A 48 -6.34 7.11 -9.30
N ASP A 49 -5.19 7.68 -9.68
CA ASP A 49 -3.92 7.41 -9.01
C ASP A 49 -3.98 7.83 -7.53
N LEU A 50 -4.43 9.05 -7.24
CA LEU A 50 -4.59 9.52 -5.85
C LEU A 50 -5.58 8.68 -5.04
N GLN A 51 -6.67 8.23 -5.66
CA GLN A 51 -7.65 7.36 -5.01
C GLN A 51 -7.02 5.99 -4.68
N TRP A 52 -6.30 5.40 -5.63
CA TRP A 52 -5.61 4.11 -5.44
C TRP A 52 -4.58 4.20 -4.32
N VAL A 53 -3.76 5.23 -4.30
CA VAL A 53 -2.79 5.48 -3.21
C VAL A 53 -3.52 5.61 -1.88
N SER A 54 -4.60 6.39 -1.84
CA SER A 54 -5.38 6.59 -0.61
C SER A 54 -5.97 5.29 -0.09
N ASP A 55 -6.48 4.43 -0.98
CA ASP A 55 -7.08 3.15 -0.63
C ASP A 55 -6.03 2.14 -0.15
N LEU A 56 -4.90 2.03 -0.85
CA LEU A 56 -3.78 1.15 -0.46
C LEU A 56 -3.18 1.56 0.88
N LEU A 57 -2.89 2.85 1.06
CA LEU A 57 -2.35 3.39 2.31
C LEU A 57 -3.36 3.20 3.45
N SER A 58 -4.65 3.47 3.19
CA SER A 58 -5.72 3.24 4.17
C SER A 58 -5.82 1.79 4.59
N ASP A 59 -5.75 0.85 3.65
CA ASP A 59 -5.82 -0.58 3.95
C ASP A 59 -4.61 -1.03 4.78
N SER A 60 -3.40 -0.62 4.41
CA SER A 60 -2.18 -0.89 5.20
C SER A 60 -2.31 -0.33 6.63
N ILE A 61 -2.75 0.93 6.80
CA ILE A 61 -2.94 1.56 8.13
C ILE A 61 -4.02 0.85 8.95
N ARG A 62 -5.13 0.44 8.32
CA ARG A 62 -6.20 -0.31 9.01
C ARG A 62 -5.68 -1.63 9.56
N ARG A 63 -4.68 -2.23 8.94
CA ARG A 63 -4.07 -3.50 9.35
C ARG A 63 -2.84 -3.33 10.24
N ALA A 64 -2.49 -2.10 10.59
CA ALA A 64 -1.36 -1.84 11.47
C ALA A 64 -1.52 -2.55 12.81
N GLY A 65 -0.47 -3.26 13.21
CA GLY A 65 -0.46 -4.00 14.47
C GLY A 65 -1.26 -5.30 14.44
N PHE A 66 -1.72 -5.78 13.29
CA PHE A 66 -2.55 -6.99 13.25
C PHE A 66 -1.82 -8.20 13.86
N THR A 67 -2.48 -8.82 14.84
CA THR A 67 -2.27 -10.20 15.26
C THR A 67 -3.65 -10.86 15.48
N PRO A 68 -3.76 -12.19 15.51
CA PRO A 68 -5.06 -12.87 15.59
C PRO A 68 -5.89 -12.56 16.83
N CYS A 69 -5.27 -12.24 17.98
CA CYS A 69 -6.00 -12.01 19.23
C CYS A 69 -6.12 -10.52 19.60
N LEU A 70 -4.99 -9.81 19.74
CA LEU A 70 -4.94 -8.39 20.10
C LEU A 70 -3.93 -7.63 19.23
N GLY A 71 -4.11 -6.32 19.07
CA GLY A 71 -3.15 -5.49 18.33
C GLY A 71 -1.76 -5.48 19.01
N LEU A 72 -0.68 -5.41 18.22
CA LEU A 72 0.70 -5.42 18.72
C LEU A 72 0.96 -4.40 19.84
N ASP A 73 0.33 -3.22 19.78
CA ASP A 73 0.51 -2.17 20.79
C ASP A 73 -0.04 -2.55 22.18
N ARG A 74 -0.92 -3.56 22.26
CA ARG A 74 -1.54 -4.08 23.50
C ARG A 74 -0.83 -5.32 24.04
N LEU A 75 0.11 -5.90 23.29
CA LEU A 75 0.84 -7.11 23.67
C LEU A 75 2.19 -6.75 24.32
N GLN A 76 2.74 -7.69 25.10
CA GLN A 76 4.13 -7.64 25.53
C GLN A 76 5.02 -8.08 24.37
N THR A 77 5.72 -7.12 23.77
CA THR A 77 6.47 -7.34 22.52
C THR A 77 7.97 -7.41 22.74
N ILE A 78 8.67 -8.32 22.06
CA ILE A 78 10.15 -8.33 21.97
C ILE A 78 10.63 -8.60 20.54
N ASP A 79 11.58 -7.81 20.05
CA ASP A 79 12.29 -8.12 18.81
C ASP A 79 13.59 -8.88 19.12
N ARG A 80 13.63 -10.17 18.79
CA ARG A 80 14.79 -11.03 19.07
C ARG A 80 15.92 -10.80 18.07
N ARG A 81 15.69 -10.11 16.95
CA ARG A 81 16.74 -9.74 15.97
C ARG A 81 17.70 -8.75 16.61
N ASN A 82 17.18 -7.65 17.16
CA ASN A 82 17.97 -6.49 17.58
C ASN A 82 18.01 -6.21 19.10
N HIS A 83 17.42 -7.04 19.97
CA HIS A 83 17.47 -6.97 21.45
C HIS A 83 17.06 -5.63 22.11
N HIS A 84 16.76 -4.59 21.34
CA HIS A 84 16.27 -3.30 21.78
C HIS A 84 15.20 -2.87 20.79
N ASN A 85 13.93 -2.95 21.21
CA ASN A 85 12.84 -2.04 20.89
C ASN A 85 11.51 -2.69 21.29
N LYS A 86 10.62 -1.89 21.88
CA LYS A 86 9.19 -2.22 21.93
C LYS A 86 8.67 -2.14 20.49
N ILE A 87 8.14 -3.23 19.97
CA ILE A 87 7.60 -3.28 18.61
C ILE A 87 6.31 -2.45 18.64
N ARG A 88 6.24 -1.44 17.76
CA ARG A 88 5.04 -0.60 17.61
C ARG A 88 4.32 -0.99 16.35
N ALA A 89 2.99 -1.04 16.40
CA ALA A 89 2.15 -1.25 15.24
C ALA A 89 2.36 -0.17 14.17
N LEU A 90 2.57 1.07 14.62
CA LEU A 90 2.71 2.25 13.79
C LEU A 90 3.88 3.10 14.27
N ASN A 91 4.78 3.47 13.36
CA ASN A 91 5.83 4.45 13.60
C ASN A 91 5.76 5.53 12.53
N ILE A 92 5.76 6.80 12.95
CA ILE A 92 5.60 7.94 12.05
C ILE A 92 6.69 8.97 12.31
N SER A 93 7.13 9.62 11.24
CA SER A 93 8.05 10.73 11.29
C SER A 93 7.69 11.72 10.19
N ASN A 94 7.76 13.01 10.50
CA ASN A 94 7.47 14.09 9.55
C ASN A 94 8.73 14.87 9.16
N TYR A 95 9.75 14.93 10.01
CA TYR A 95 10.98 15.68 9.72
C TYR A 95 12.16 15.05 10.47
N PRO A 96 13.36 14.94 9.86
CA PRO A 96 13.69 15.32 8.47
C PRO A 96 13.17 14.32 7.42
N ASN A 97 12.93 13.06 7.81
CA ASN A 97 12.48 12.02 6.91
C ASN A 97 10.98 11.74 7.13
N GLN A 98 10.18 11.99 6.09
CA GLN A 98 8.73 11.77 6.11
C GLN A 98 8.44 10.29 5.83
N PHE A 99 7.94 9.57 6.82
CA PHE A 99 7.56 8.18 6.65
C PHE A 99 6.43 7.73 7.57
N ILE A 100 5.71 6.71 7.11
CA ILE A 100 4.80 5.88 7.89
C ILE A 100 5.33 4.46 7.79
N GLN A 101 5.72 3.88 8.92
CA GLN A 101 6.07 2.48 9.03
C GLN A 101 4.97 1.74 9.76
N ILE A 102 4.53 0.63 9.19
CA ILE A 102 3.46 -0.23 9.67
C ILE A 102 4.03 -1.62 9.88
N ASN A 103 3.86 -2.12 11.09
CA ASN A 103 4.35 -3.44 11.49
C ASN A 103 3.16 -4.33 11.82
N ARG A 104 3.12 -5.54 11.28
CA ARG A 104 2.00 -6.48 11.47
C ARG A 104 2.40 -7.94 11.21
N MET A 105 1.57 -8.86 11.71
CA MET A 105 1.58 -10.25 11.23
C MET A 105 0.90 -10.33 9.86
N ASN A 106 1.34 -11.23 9.01
CA ASN A 106 0.61 -11.63 7.82
C ASN A 106 -0.75 -12.26 8.20
N GLU A 107 -1.79 -11.98 7.43
CA GLU A 107 -3.14 -12.53 7.59
C GLU A 107 -3.18 -14.04 7.32
N HIS A 108 -2.24 -14.53 6.51
CA HIS A 108 -1.99 -15.95 6.33
C HIS A 108 -1.04 -16.43 7.43
N PHE A 109 -1.62 -16.81 8.58
CA PHE A 109 -0.89 -17.32 9.74
C PHE A 109 -1.31 -18.76 10.05
N ALA A 110 -0.44 -19.49 10.72
CA ALA A 110 -0.68 -20.85 11.19
C ALA A 110 -0.81 -20.88 12.71
N LYS A 111 -1.57 -21.84 13.22
CA LYS A 111 -1.61 -22.14 14.65
C LYS A 111 -0.40 -23.00 15.02
N ILE A 112 0.26 -22.67 16.13
CA ILE A 112 1.30 -23.52 16.71
C ILE A 112 0.60 -24.66 17.45
N VAL A 113 0.92 -25.88 17.03
CA VAL A 113 0.36 -27.11 17.63
C VAL A 113 1.10 -27.45 18.91
N LYS A 114 2.43 -27.35 18.89
CA LYS A 114 3.28 -27.67 20.03
C LYS A 114 4.62 -26.96 19.95
N ILE A 115 5.10 -26.47 21.08
CA ILE A 115 6.49 -26.04 21.25
C ILE A 115 7.29 -27.28 21.71
N GLN A 116 8.18 -27.80 20.88
CA GLN A 116 8.93 -29.03 21.19
C GLN A 116 10.10 -28.77 22.15
N ASN A 117 10.83 -27.68 21.93
CA ASN A 117 11.95 -27.25 22.75
C ASN A 117 12.02 -25.70 22.72
N SER A 118 13.07 -25.10 23.30
CA SER A 118 13.17 -23.63 23.36
C SER A 118 13.31 -22.95 21.99
N THR A 119 13.69 -23.65 20.93
CA THR A 119 13.87 -23.09 19.57
C THR A 119 12.97 -23.75 18.52
N GLY A 120 12.26 -24.82 18.84
CA GLY A 120 11.56 -25.68 17.89
C GLY A 120 10.06 -25.58 18.09
N ILE A 121 9.36 -25.08 17.07
CA ILE A 121 7.91 -24.95 17.06
C ILE A 121 7.32 -25.83 15.96
N LEU A 122 6.31 -26.61 16.33
CA LEU A 122 5.54 -27.45 15.42
C LEU A 122 4.26 -26.71 15.03
N VAL A 123 4.09 -26.47 13.74
CA VAL A 123 2.98 -25.69 13.19
C VAL A 123 2.20 -26.53 12.18
N GLN A 124 0.93 -26.22 12.00
CA GLN A 124 0.12 -26.88 10.96
C GLN A 124 0.63 -26.48 9.56
N ASN A 125 0.78 -27.44 8.65
CA ASN A 125 1.25 -27.20 7.27
C ASN A 125 0.15 -26.55 6.40
N SER A 126 -0.25 -25.34 6.77
CA SER A 126 -1.31 -24.55 6.14
C SER A 126 -0.81 -23.26 5.50
N VAL A 127 0.44 -22.87 5.82
CA VAL A 127 1.07 -21.63 5.39
C VAL A 127 2.50 -21.92 4.94
N ILE A 128 2.92 -21.26 3.87
CA ILE A 128 4.29 -21.33 3.36
C ILE A 128 5.11 -20.27 4.10
N PHE A 129 6.19 -20.68 4.74
CA PHE A 129 7.13 -19.79 5.42
C PHE A 129 8.44 -19.68 4.64
N HIS A 130 8.97 -18.48 4.49
CA HIS A 130 10.27 -18.25 3.86
C HIS A 130 11.39 -18.15 4.91
N LYS A 131 12.44 -19.00 4.80
CA LYS A 131 13.57 -19.02 5.75
C LYS A 131 14.29 -17.68 5.93
N ARG A 132 14.29 -16.82 4.91
CA ARG A 132 14.94 -15.49 4.95
C ARG A 132 14.07 -14.38 5.52
N ARG A 133 12.80 -14.65 5.81
CA ARG A 133 11.86 -13.67 6.33
C ARG A 133 11.69 -13.87 7.83
N PRO A 134 11.61 -12.78 8.60
CA PRO A 134 11.28 -12.87 10.01
C PRO A 134 9.84 -13.35 10.18
N ILE A 135 9.59 -14.04 11.29
CA ILE A 135 8.26 -14.45 11.71
C ILE A 135 7.87 -13.74 12.99
N LEU A 136 6.58 -13.53 13.15
CA LEU A 136 5.97 -13.04 14.38
C LEU A 136 5.26 -14.22 15.03
N ILE A 137 5.59 -14.50 16.29
CA ILE A 137 4.90 -15.47 17.13
C ILE A 137 4.11 -14.68 18.15
N ALA A 138 2.79 -14.87 18.21
CA ALA A 138 1.93 -14.11 19.10
C ALA A 138 0.83 -14.96 19.71
N ASP A 139 0.46 -14.64 20.95
CA ASP A 139 -0.77 -15.08 21.59
C ASP A 139 -1.61 -13.86 21.99
N CYS A 140 -2.47 -14.00 23.01
CA CYS A 140 -3.30 -12.90 23.50
C CYS A 140 -2.57 -11.96 24.47
N GLU A 141 -1.34 -12.26 24.88
CA GLU A 141 -0.60 -11.51 25.91
C GLU A 141 0.79 -11.08 25.44
N HIS A 142 1.44 -11.89 24.61
CA HIS A 142 2.83 -11.79 24.21
C HIS A 142 2.97 -11.84 22.69
N ALA A 143 3.99 -11.14 22.18
CA ALA A 143 4.42 -11.27 20.80
C ALA A 143 5.95 -11.18 20.70
N GLU A 144 6.56 -12.03 19.88
CA GLU A 144 7.98 -11.96 19.61
C GLU A 144 8.30 -12.11 18.12
N ILE A 145 9.26 -11.31 17.65
CA ILE A 145 9.80 -11.45 16.30
C ILE A 145 11.01 -12.37 16.37
N GLN A 146 11.04 -13.38 15.51
CA GLN A 146 12.10 -14.37 15.44
C GLN A 146 12.60 -14.54 13.99
N GLU A 147 13.82 -15.02 13.87
CA GLU A 147 14.38 -15.48 12.59
C GLU A 147 14.35 -17.00 12.54
N ILE A 148 14.06 -17.52 11.35
CA ILE A 148 14.03 -18.94 11.07
C ILE A 148 15.44 -19.42 10.78
N PHE A 149 15.89 -20.43 11.53
CA PHE A 149 17.10 -21.19 11.22
C PHE A 149 16.81 -22.24 10.15
N ASP A 150 15.77 -23.05 10.38
CA ASP A 150 15.42 -24.14 9.47
C ASP A 150 13.92 -24.45 9.47
N ILE A 151 13.47 -25.11 8.39
CA ILE A 151 12.09 -25.57 8.20
C ILE A 151 12.14 -26.98 7.65
N GLU A 152 11.59 -27.92 8.42
CA GLU A 152 11.51 -29.33 8.05
C GLU A 152 10.03 -29.77 7.98
N PRO A 153 9.59 -30.37 6.87
CA PRO A 153 8.26 -30.94 6.78
C PRO A 153 8.17 -32.24 7.60
N GLN A 154 7.15 -32.33 8.45
CA GLN A 154 6.85 -33.49 9.29
C GLN A 154 5.39 -33.93 9.06
N SER A 155 5.16 -34.70 7.99
CA SER A 155 3.83 -35.17 7.56
C SER A 155 2.84 -33.99 7.39
N GLU A 156 1.84 -33.85 8.27
CA GLU A 156 0.84 -32.76 8.22
C GLU A 156 1.29 -31.47 8.95
N HIS A 157 2.51 -31.48 9.50
CA HIS A 157 3.08 -30.37 10.26
C HIS A 157 4.38 -29.88 9.64
N LEU A 158 4.78 -28.68 10.01
CA LEU A 158 6.11 -28.14 9.74
C LEU A 158 6.81 -27.92 11.09
N LEU A 159 8.03 -28.43 11.21
CA LEU A 159 8.91 -28.09 12.31
C LEU A 159 9.74 -26.87 11.90
N ILE A 160 9.51 -25.75 12.56
CA ILE A 160 10.29 -24.53 12.37
C ILE A 160 11.30 -24.46 13.52
N THR A 161 12.57 -24.39 13.18
CA THR A 161 13.67 -24.16 14.13
C THR A 161 14.05 -22.69 14.07
N LEU A 162 14.10 -22.03 15.22
CA LEU A 162 14.40 -20.61 15.41
C LEU A 162 15.90 -20.40 15.66
N ASN A 163 16.43 -19.26 15.22
CA ASN A 163 17.82 -18.86 15.50
C ASN A 163 18.10 -18.63 16.98
N LYS A 164 17.08 -18.17 17.74
CA LYS A 164 17.17 -17.83 19.15
C LYS A 164 16.04 -18.52 19.91
N PRO A 165 16.25 -18.86 21.21
CA PRO A 165 15.19 -19.45 22.00
C PRO A 165 14.03 -18.47 22.18
N LEU A 166 12.82 -19.00 22.26
CA LEU A 166 11.60 -18.30 22.65
C LEU A 166 11.86 -17.58 23.97
N TYR A 167 11.48 -16.31 24.05
CA TYR A 167 11.65 -15.53 25.27
C TYR A 167 10.47 -15.75 26.22
N PHE A 168 9.26 -15.78 25.67
CA PHE A 168 8.03 -15.98 26.42
C PHE A 168 7.64 -17.45 26.50
N SER A 169 6.94 -17.80 27.57
CA SER A 169 6.26 -19.10 27.71
C SER A 169 4.81 -18.93 27.28
N TYR A 170 4.46 -19.52 26.14
CA TYR A 170 3.12 -19.44 25.59
C TYR A 170 2.21 -20.48 26.23
N ASN A 171 1.29 -20.03 27.08
CA ASN A 171 0.30 -20.89 27.75
C ASN A 171 -1.01 -21.02 26.95
N THR A 172 -1.31 -20.03 26.10
CA THR A 172 -2.51 -20.03 25.25
C THR A 172 -2.15 -20.43 23.83
N SER A 173 -3.13 -20.89 23.05
CA SER A 173 -2.98 -21.33 21.64
C SER A 173 -2.24 -20.26 20.81
N PRO A 174 -0.92 -20.39 20.57
CA PRO A 174 -0.15 -19.32 19.95
C PRO A 174 -0.23 -19.46 18.43
N TYR A 175 -0.02 -18.34 17.75
CA TYR A 175 -0.06 -18.25 16.30
C TYR A 175 1.29 -17.79 15.79
N VAL A 176 1.61 -18.17 14.56
CA VAL A 176 2.81 -17.73 13.87
C VAL A 176 2.49 -17.35 12.43
N GLY A 177 3.01 -16.21 12.01
CA GLY A 177 2.90 -15.71 10.65
C GLY A 177 4.17 -14.97 10.25
N GLU A 178 4.32 -14.68 8.95
CA GLU A 178 5.39 -13.79 8.51
C GLU A 178 5.22 -12.42 9.16
N TYR A 179 6.33 -11.81 9.59
CA TYR A 179 6.34 -10.46 10.10
C TYR A 179 6.58 -9.49 8.96
N LEU A 180 5.63 -8.56 8.76
CA LEU A 180 5.64 -7.60 7.67
C LEU A 180 5.96 -6.21 8.22
N GLU A 181 6.99 -5.59 7.63
CA GLU A 181 7.44 -4.22 7.93
C GLU A 181 7.21 -3.37 6.68
N GLU A 182 6.02 -2.80 6.59
CA GLU A 182 5.62 -1.93 5.48
C GLU A 182 6.10 -0.50 5.76
N LYS A 183 6.67 0.18 4.76
CA LYS A 183 7.14 1.56 4.89
C LYS A 183 6.69 2.39 3.69
N TRP A 184 5.98 3.46 3.99
CA TRP A 184 5.59 4.51 3.05
C TRP A 184 6.44 5.74 3.33
N PHE A 185 7.09 6.31 2.32
CA PHE A 185 8.01 7.43 2.53
C PHE A 185 8.23 8.25 1.27
N ILE A 186 8.70 9.48 1.47
CA ILE A 186 9.08 10.37 0.38
C ILE A 186 10.57 10.21 0.08
N LYS A 187 10.92 10.09 -1.20
CA LYS A 187 12.31 10.01 -1.65
C LYS A 187 12.42 10.63 -3.05
N ASN A 188 13.60 11.13 -3.38
CA ASN A 188 13.92 11.60 -4.72
C ASN A 188 14.00 10.44 -5.72
N ASN A 189 13.29 10.59 -6.84
CA ASN A 189 13.36 9.69 -7.98
C ASN A 189 14.60 9.97 -8.87
N ALA A 190 14.74 9.25 -9.98
CA ALA A 190 15.83 9.45 -10.93
C ALA A 190 15.86 10.86 -11.56
N ASN A 191 14.72 11.56 -11.57
CA ASN A 191 14.56 12.92 -12.07
C ASN A 191 14.80 13.99 -11.01
N HIS A 192 15.21 13.63 -9.79
CA HIS A 192 15.39 14.54 -8.64
C HIS A 192 14.09 15.23 -8.21
N GLU A 193 12.97 14.54 -8.39
CA GLU A 193 11.66 14.95 -7.89
C GLU A 193 11.34 14.11 -6.65
N ASP A 194 10.83 14.75 -5.60
CA ASP A 194 10.32 14.04 -4.43
C ASP A 194 9.04 13.29 -4.81
N THR A 195 9.02 11.97 -4.64
CA THR A 195 7.90 11.10 -4.98
C THR A 195 7.55 10.16 -3.83
N LEU A 196 6.34 9.60 -3.87
CA LEU A 196 5.88 8.65 -2.85
C LEU A 196 6.36 7.24 -3.20
N HIS A 197 7.07 6.64 -2.24
CA HIS A 197 7.55 5.27 -2.32
C HIS A 197 6.91 4.36 -1.29
N TYR A 198 6.81 3.09 -1.66
CA TYR A 198 6.42 1.99 -0.80
C TYR A 198 7.55 0.97 -0.72
N GLN A 199 7.74 0.40 0.46
CA GLN A 199 8.71 -0.65 0.69
C GLN A 199 8.11 -1.73 1.59
N LEU A 200 8.16 -2.96 1.11
CA LEU A 200 7.93 -4.17 1.91
C LEU A 200 9.17 -5.07 1.90
N VAL A 201 9.62 -5.44 0.69
CA VAL A 201 10.90 -6.15 0.48
C VAL A 201 11.83 -5.29 -0.36
N HIS A 202 11.30 -4.77 -1.46
CA HIS A 202 11.96 -3.81 -2.33
C HIS A 202 11.25 -2.47 -2.26
N THR A 203 11.99 -1.40 -2.55
CA THR A 203 11.43 -0.06 -2.69
C THR A 203 10.88 0.11 -4.09
N GLU A 204 9.62 0.52 -4.18
CA GLU A 204 8.92 0.83 -5.42
C GLU A 204 8.43 2.29 -5.37
N GLU A 205 8.49 2.98 -6.50
CA GLU A 205 7.79 4.26 -6.66
C GLU A 205 6.31 3.97 -6.91
N ILE A 206 5.45 4.59 -6.12
CA ILE A 206 4.01 4.40 -6.22
C ILE A 206 3.40 5.48 -7.11
N THR A 207 3.73 6.75 -6.84
CA THR A 207 3.26 7.87 -7.65
C THR A 207 4.23 9.05 -7.60
N PRO A 208 4.47 9.73 -8.72
CA PRO A 208 5.20 10.99 -8.75
C PRO A 208 4.35 12.18 -8.30
N LEU A 209 3.03 12.04 -8.13
CA LEU A 209 2.12 13.15 -7.84
C LEU A 209 2.23 13.69 -6.40
N ILE A 210 2.81 12.92 -5.48
CA ILE A 210 2.88 13.24 -4.05
C ILE A 210 4.32 13.56 -3.67
N HIS A 211 4.58 14.83 -3.35
CA HIS A 211 5.92 15.34 -3.07
C HIS A 211 6.23 15.45 -1.58
N PHE A 212 5.21 15.54 -0.74
CA PHE A 212 5.38 15.50 0.70
C PHE A 212 4.21 14.82 1.37
N MET A 213 4.43 14.30 2.57
CA MET A 213 3.45 13.69 3.43
C MET A 213 3.67 14.16 4.86
N HIS A 214 2.66 14.81 5.43
CA HIS A 214 2.60 15.14 6.83
C HIS A 214 1.59 14.25 7.54
N THR A 215 1.96 13.73 8.71
CA THR A 215 1.15 12.74 9.43
C THR A 215 0.92 13.20 10.86
N ARG A 216 -0.32 13.08 11.31
CA ARG A 216 -0.73 13.41 12.67
C ARG A 216 -1.52 12.27 13.27
N ASN A 217 -1.02 11.73 14.38
CA ASN A 217 -1.72 10.74 15.16
C ASN A 217 -2.66 11.43 16.16
N ARG A 218 -3.96 11.12 16.10
CA ARG A 218 -4.97 11.59 17.05
C ARG A 218 -5.67 10.43 17.72
N ARG A 219 -5.80 10.49 19.05
CA ARG A 219 -6.66 9.56 19.81
C ARG A 219 -7.96 10.24 20.19
N VAL A 220 -9.08 9.62 19.83
CA VAL A 220 -10.44 10.11 20.15
C VAL A 220 -11.25 8.95 20.69
N LYS A 221 -11.70 9.05 21.94
CA LYS A 221 -12.54 8.01 22.61
C LYS A 221 -11.95 6.60 22.44
N GLU A 222 -10.69 6.44 22.87
CA GLU A 222 -9.88 5.19 22.78
C GLU A 222 -9.51 4.72 21.36
N LYS A 223 -10.06 5.34 20.31
CA LYS A 223 -9.70 5.01 18.93
C LYS A 223 -8.56 5.89 18.42
N GLN A 224 -7.61 5.27 17.73
CA GLN A 224 -6.50 5.95 17.09
C GLN A 224 -6.81 6.24 15.62
N PHE A 225 -6.68 7.51 15.25
CA PHE A 225 -6.82 7.99 13.89
C PHE A 225 -5.48 8.51 13.39
N LEU A 226 -5.12 8.15 12.16
CA LEU A 226 -4.01 8.76 11.45
C LEU A 226 -4.60 9.76 10.44
N GLU A 227 -4.29 11.03 10.63
CA GLU A 227 -4.55 12.11 9.67
C GLU A 227 -3.29 12.30 8.83
N ILE A 228 -3.45 12.32 7.51
CA ILE A 228 -2.36 12.39 6.55
C ILE A 228 -2.69 13.49 5.55
N SER A 229 -1.79 14.45 5.44
CA SER A 229 -1.85 15.54 4.47
C SER A 229 -0.77 15.30 3.42
N MET A 230 -1.19 14.98 2.20
CA MET A 230 -0.31 14.72 1.06
C MET A 230 -0.23 15.96 0.18
N GLY A 231 0.99 16.44 -0.07
CA GLY A 231 1.25 17.57 -0.94
C GLY A 231 1.32 17.17 -2.41
N LEU A 232 0.56 17.86 -3.23
CA LEU A 232 0.50 17.70 -4.68
C LEU A 232 1.11 18.93 -5.37
N ASP A 233 1.19 18.87 -6.69
CA ASP A 233 1.45 20.03 -7.54
C ASP A 233 0.52 21.21 -7.26
N GLU A 234 1.00 22.41 -7.61
CA GLU A 234 0.25 23.69 -7.50
C GLU A 234 -0.20 24.04 -6.07
N ASN A 235 0.55 23.62 -5.05
CA ASN A 235 0.22 23.80 -3.63
C ASN A 235 -1.14 23.20 -3.21
N LYS A 236 -1.64 22.20 -3.95
CA LYS A 236 -2.83 21.46 -3.56
C LYS A 236 -2.46 20.42 -2.49
N THR A 237 -3.38 20.16 -1.58
CA THR A 237 -3.23 19.11 -0.57
C THR A 237 -4.38 18.12 -0.67
N HIS A 238 -4.05 16.84 -0.50
CA HIS A 238 -5.02 15.75 -0.39
C HIS A 238 -5.00 15.22 1.03
N GLU A 239 -6.15 15.25 1.69
CA GLU A 239 -6.29 14.89 3.11
C GLU A 239 -6.91 13.49 3.23
N LEU A 240 -6.30 12.66 4.06
CA LEU A 240 -6.76 11.32 4.35
C LEU A 240 -6.85 11.11 5.86
N ARG A 241 -7.97 10.56 6.32
CA ARG A 241 -8.16 10.21 7.73
C ARG A 241 -8.54 8.75 7.86
N VAL A 242 -7.70 7.98 8.55
CA VAL A 242 -7.85 6.52 8.66
C VAL A 242 -7.93 6.10 10.12
N LEU A 243 -8.84 5.19 10.42
CA LEU A 243 -8.93 4.51 11.72
C LEU A 243 -7.95 3.34 11.77
N VAL A 244 -7.17 3.22 12.85
CA VAL A 244 -6.29 2.08 13.11
C VAL A 244 -7.09 1.00 13.85
N ARG A 245 -7.14 -0.23 13.33
CA ARG A 245 -8.03 -1.31 13.84
C ARG A 245 -7.58 -1.91 15.18
N GLY A 246 -6.33 -1.67 15.60
CA GLY A 246 -5.73 -2.29 16.79
C GLY A 246 -5.54 -1.39 18.02
N SER A 247 -6.02 -0.13 17.98
CA SER A 247 -5.86 0.82 19.10
C SER A 247 -6.94 0.68 20.15
#